data_AF-A0A0A3IM92-F1
#
_entry.id   AF-A0A0A3IM92-F1
#
_cell.length_a   1.000
_cell.length_b   1.000
_cell.length_c   1.000
_cell.angle_alpha   90.00
_cell.angle_beta   90.00
_cell.angle_gamma   90.00
#
_symmetry.space_group_name_H-M   'P 1'
#
loop_
_entity.id
_entity.type
_entity.pdbx_description
1 polymer ?
#
loop_
_entity_poly.entity_id
_entity_poly.type
_entity_poly.pdbx_seq_one_letter_code
_entity_poly.pdbx_strand_id
1 'polypeptide(L)'
;MNDCRIVEDLLPLYEEDLLHKETVEWMDTHLSKCDACRSRANETLTQFPVTSIKSKKTASTMMKNAISKLAIYQLLLVLLSFAFAMSTSIFANSFQFILSYFVLGFMTFYFYRSWILTLLISIVPISIWSIYDTIASYGSYGKWYTQALENHDSAIGLFSTLLGGSLLMGIIHTVFAVLGAVVALLTKKITEKEETS
;
A
#
# COMPACT_ATOMS: atom_id res chain seq x y z
N MET A 1 -19.12 -27.14 -39.59
CA MET A 1 -18.43 -25.90 -40.05
C MET A 1 -18.19 -24.90 -38.92
N ASN A 2 -19.14 -24.65 -38.00
CA ASN A 2 -18.91 -23.76 -36.86
C ASN A 2 -17.84 -24.28 -35.88
N ASP A 3 -17.83 -25.58 -35.60
CA ASP A 3 -16.90 -26.18 -34.62
C ASP A 3 -15.43 -26.06 -35.04
N CYS A 4 -15.12 -26.09 -36.35
CA CYS A 4 -13.75 -25.92 -36.84
C CYS A 4 -13.18 -24.53 -36.53
N ARG A 5 -14.02 -23.49 -36.55
CA ARG A 5 -13.61 -22.12 -36.19
C ARG A 5 -13.37 -21.99 -34.70
N ILE A 6 -14.22 -22.63 -33.89
CA ILE A 6 -14.04 -22.68 -32.43
C ILE A 6 -12.72 -23.38 -32.08
N VAL A 7 -12.39 -24.48 -32.78
CA VAL A 7 -11.11 -25.18 -32.60
C VAL A 7 -9.94 -24.30 -33.02
N GLU A 8 -10.04 -23.57 -34.13
CA GLU A 8 -8.99 -22.65 -34.59
C GLU A 8 -8.74 -21.51 -33.59
N ASP A 9 -9.80 -20.93 -33.02
CA ASP A 9 -9.70 -19.87 -32.02
C ASP A 9 -9.07 -20.39 -30.69
N LEU A 10 -9.33 -21.65 -30.35
CA LEU A 10 -8.86 -22.27 -29.10
C LEU A 10 -7.52 -23.00 -29.25
N LEU A 11 -7.03 -23.20 -30.47
CA LEU A 11 -5.80 -23.96 -30.74
C LEU A 11 -4.57 -23.39 -30.00
N PRO A 12 -4.34 -22.06 -29.94
CA PRO A 12 -3.21 -21.53 -29.18
C PRO A 12 -3.31 -21.83 -27.67
N LEU A 13 -4.52 -21.77 -27.11
CA LEU A 13 -4.75 -22.07 -25.69
C LEU A 13 -4.65 -23.57 -25.38
N TYR A 14 -5.04 -24.42 -26.33
CA TYR A 14 -4.90 -25.87 -26.26
C TYR A 14 -3.41 -26.27 -26.26
N GLU A 15 -2.60 -25.65 -27.12
CA GLU A 15 -1.14 -25.86 -27.17
C GLU A 15 -0.42 -25.41 -25.89
N GLU A 16 -0.91 -24.37 -25.23
CA GLU A 16 -0.36 -23.83 -23.99
C GLU A 16 -0.84 -24.55 -22.71
N ASP A 17 -1.65 -25.61 -22.82
CA ASP A 17 -2.28 -26.32 -21.68
C ASP A 17 -3.06 -25.37 -20.75
N LEU A 18 -3.72 -24.36 -21.33
CA LEU A 18 -4.50 -23.35 -20.62
C LEU A 18 -6.02 -23.59 -20.68
N LEU A 19 -6.44 -24.67 -21.34
CA LEU A 19 -7.85 -25.04 -21.44
C LEU A 19 -8.31 -25.88 -20.24
N HIS A 20 -9.59 -25.78 -19.93
CA HIS A 20 -10.20 -26.63 -18.91
C HIS A 20 -10.30 -28.06 -19.43
N LYS A 21 -10.24 -29.05 -18.53
CA LYS A 21 -10.18 -30.48 -18.88
C LYS A 21 -11.31 -30.92 -19.83
N GLU A 22 -12.53 -30.43 -19.59
CA GLU A 22 -13.69 -30.71 -20.45
C GLU A 22 -13.49 -30.18 -21.88
N THR A 23 -12.89 -29.01 -22.03
CA THR A 23 -12.60 -28.40 -23.34
C THR A 23 -11.46 -29.14 -24.06
N VAL A 24 -10.48 -29.66 -23.32
CA VAL A 24 -9.40 -30.51 -23.87
C VAL A 24 -9.98 -31.79 -24.48
N GLU A 25 -10.83 -32.51 -23.73
CA GLU A 25 -11.47 -33.74 -24.21
C GLU A 25 -12.36 -33.50 -25.44
N TRP A 26 -13.04 -32.35 -25.49
CA TRP A 26 -13.81 -31.92 -26.66
C TRP A 26 -12.89 -31.63 -27.87
N MET A 27 -11.76 -30.97 -27.64
CA MET A 27 -10.77 -30.65 -28.66
C MET A 27 -10.17 -31.93 -29.26
N ASP A 28 -9.75 -32.86 -28.42
CA ASP A 28 -9.19 -34.16 -28.81
C ASP A 28 -10.17 -34.95 -29.69
N THR A 29 -11.45 -34.94 -29.29
CA THR A 29 -12.52 -35.56 -30.05
C THR A 29 -12.67 -34.94 -31.43
N HIS A 30 -12.57 -33.60 -31.55
CA HIS A 30 -12.66 -32.92 -32.84
C HIS A 30 -11.43 -33.17 -33.72
N LEU A 31 -10.22 -33.04 -33.17
CA LEU A 31 -8.95 -33.26 -33.88
C LEU A 31 -8.82 -34.70 -34.38
N SER A 32 -9.41 -35.67 -33.67
CA SER A 32 -9.46 -37.07 -34.11
C SER A 32 -10.33 -37.32 -35.35
N LYS A 33 -11.30 -36.43 -35.64
CA LYS A 33 -12.30 -36.57 -36.71
C LYS A 33 -12.10 -35.62 -37.88
N CYS A 34 -11.38 -34.51 -37.69
CA CYS A 34 -11.22 -33.45 -38.69
C CYS A 34 -9.76 -33.33 -39.15
N ASP A 35 -9.47 -33.81 -40.36
CA ASP A 35 -8.11 -33.78 -40.92
C ASP A 35 -7.60 -32.36 -41.19
N ALA A 36 -8.50 -31.42 -41.54
CA ALA A 36 -8.13 -30.03 -41.77
C ALA A 36 -7.64 -29.32 -40.49
N CYS A 37 -8.34 -29.52 -39.36
CA CYS A 37 -7.93 -28.98 -38.07
C CYS A 37 -6.66 -29.66 -37.55
N ARG A 38 -6.50 -30.97 -37.81
CA ARG A 38 -5.29 -31.73 -37.45
C ARG A 38 -4.05 -31.24 -38.20
N SER A 39 -4.17 -30.96 -39.50
CA SER A 39 -3.04 -30.40 -40.28
C SER A 39 -2.61 -29.05 -39.72
N ARG A 40 -3.58 -28.16 -39.41
CA ARG A 40 -3.30 -26.84 -38.84
C ARG A 40 -2.66 -26.89 -37.45
N ALA A 41 -3.10 -27.82 -36.60
CA ALA A 41 -2.44 -28.08 -35.32
C ALA A 41 -0.97 -28.49 -35.53
N ASN A 42 -0.71 -29.43 -36.44
CA ASN A 42 0.66 -29.88 -36.72
C ASN A 42 1.55 -28.81 -37.38
N GLU A 43 0.98 -27.94 -38.23
CA GLU A 43 1.68 -26.81 -38.84
C GLU A 43 2.06 -25.75 -37.79
N THR A 44 1.18 -25.49 -36.82
CA THR A 44 1.44 -24.54 -35.72
C THR A 44 2.54 -25.07 -34.79
N LEU A 45 2.51 -26.37 -34.47
CA LEU A 45 3.51 -27.06 -33.65
C LEU A 45 4.92 -27.10 -34.26
N THR A 46 5.05 -26.96 -35.59
CA THR A 46 6.36 -27.02 -36.28
C THR A 46 6.98 -25.64 -36.52
N GLN A 47 6.22 -24.55 -36.39
CA GLN A 47 6.69 -23.22 -36.75
C GLN A 47 7.26 -22.39 -35.60
N PHE A 48 7.05 -22.81 -34.34
CA PHE A 48 7.57 -22.06 -33.20
C PHE A 48 8.30 -23.00 -32.23
N PRO A 49 9.61 -22.78 -31.96
CA PRO A 49 10.23 -23.41 -30.82
C PRO A 49 9.43 -22.94 -29.60
N VAL A 50 8.74 -23.86 -28.94
CA VAL A 50 8.07 -23.63 -27.66
C VAL A 50 9.17 -23.28 -26.67
N THR A 51 9.53 -22.01 -26.65
CA THR A 51 10.27 -21.43 -25.56
C THR A 51 9.29 -21.43 -24.42
N SER A 52 9.29 -22.52 -23.64
CA SER A 52 8.60 -22.58 -22.36
C SER A 52 8.95 -21.32 -21.59
N ILE A 53 8.04 -20.35 -21.58
CA ILE A 53 8.29 -19.13 -20.87
C ILE A 53 8.22 -19.55 -19.41
N LYS A 54 9.39 -19.63 -18.76
CA LYS A 54 9.55 -19.61 -17.29
C LYS A 54 9.03 -18.26 -16.75
N SER A 55 7.77 -17.91 -17.03
CA SER A 55 7.17 -16.59 -16.80
C SER A 55 6.84 -16.37 -15.33
N LYS A 56 6.51 -17.46 -14.61
CA LYS A 56 6.10 -17.34 -13.19
C LYS A 56 7.24 -16.92 -12.27
N LYS A 57 8.49 -17.28 -12.58
CA LYS A 57 9.66 -16.92 -11.74
C LYS A 57 10.09 -15.47 -11.96
N THR A 58 10.01 -14.96 -13.18
CA THR A 58 10.36 -13.57 -13.51
C THR A 58 9.31 -12.59 -13.01
N ALA A 59 8.01 -12.84 -13.23
CA ALA A 59 6.94 -11.98 -12.73
C ALA A 59 6.91 -11.90 -11.20
N SER A 60 7.04 -13.05 -10.52
CA SER A 60 7.09 -13.07 -9.04
C SER A 60 8.34 -12.40 -8.47
N THR A 61 9.48 -12.47 -9.16
CA THR A 61 10.71 -11.79 -8.73
C THR A 61 10.61 -10.27 -8.91
N MET A 62 10.05 -9.81 -10.02
CA MET A 62 9.83 -8.37 -10.27
C MET A 62 8.80 -7.78 -9.29
N MET A 63 7.70 -8.50 -9.02
CA MET A 63 6.68 -8.09 -8.05
C MET A 63 7.24 -8.04 -6.62
N LYS A 64 8.05 -9.04 -6.22
CA LYS A 64 8.74 -9.03 -4.92
C LYS A 64 9.66 -7.82 -4.78
N ASN A 65 10.47 -7.51 -5.81
CA ASN A 65 11.36 -6.36 -5.77
C ASN A 65 10.59 -5.03 -5.65
N ALA A 66 9.46 -4.89 -6.32
CA ALA A 66 8.61 -3.70 -6.22
C ALA A 66 7.99 -3.56 -4.82
N ILE A 67 7.43 -4.65 -4.28
CA ILE A 67 6.84 -4.67 -2.93
C ILE A 67 7.91 -4.42 -1.85
N SER A 68 9.10 -5.02 -1.98
CA SER A 68 10.20 -4.81 -1.04
C SER A 68 10.68 -3.36 -1.01
N LYS A 69 10.79 -2.70 -2.16
CA LYS A 69 11.13 -1.27 -2.21
C LYS A 69 10.08 -0.42 -1.49
N LEU A 70 8.80 -0.70 -1.74
CA LEU A 70 7.70 0.02 -1.10
C LEU A 70 7.66 -0.21 0.43
N ALA A 71 7.95 -1.44 0.88
CA ALA A 71 8.08 -1.77 2.30
C ALA A 71 9.25 -1.05 2.96
N ILE A 72 10.39 -0.91 2.27
CA ILE A 72 11.54 -0.14 2.76
C ILE A 72 11.17 1.34 2.90
N TYR A 73 10.54 1.95 1.90
CA TYR A 73 10.06 3.34 2.01
C TYR A 73 9.06 3.50 3.16
N GLN A 74 8.19 2.52 3.38
CA GLN A 74 7.20 2.57 4.44
C GLN A 74 7.89 2.51 5.82
N LEU A 75 8.87 1.62 5.97
CA LEU A 75 9.70 1.54 7.15
C LEU A 75 10.42 2.87 7.42
N LEU A 76 11.03 3.48 6.38
CA LEU A 76 11.70 4.77 6.50
C LEU A 76 10.73 5.88 6.92
N LEU A 77 9.52 5.93 6.38
CA LEU A 77 8.51 6.93 6.74
C LEU A 77 7.98 6.74 8.17
N VAL A 78 7.82 5.49 8.63
CA VAL A 78 7.47 5.19 10.03
C VAL A 78 8.58 5.65 10.97
N LEU A 79 9.84 5.33 10.66
CA LEU A 79 10.99 5.78 11.46
C LEU A 79 11.10 7.31 11.48
N LEU A 80 10.90 7.96 10.33
CA LEU A 80 10.91 9.41 10.21
C LEU A 80 9.78 10.05 11.02
N SER A 81 8.58 9.48 10.95
CA SER A 81 7.45 9.94 11.77
C SER A 81 7.73 9.80 13.26
N PHE A 82 8.40 8.73 13.67
CA PHE A 82 8.79 8.54 15.06
C PHE A 82 9.87 9.54 15.49
N ALA A 83 10.85 9.82 14.62
CA ALA A 83 11.86 10.85 14.85
C ALA A 83 11.22 12.25 14.99
N PHE A 84 10.23 12.58 14.16
CA PHE A 84 9.47 13.81 14.30
C PHE A 84 8.71 13.87 15.62
N ALA A 85 8.05 12.78 16.02
CA ALA A 85 7.38 12.70 17.32
C ALA A 85 8.35 13.01 18.47
N MET A 86 9.55 12.42 18.47
CA MET A 86 10.59 12.71 19.46
C MET A 86 11.06 14.16 19.48
N SER A 87 11.08 14.83 18.32
CA SER A 87 11.54 16.22 18.19
C SER A 87 10.49 17.26 18.60
N THR A 88 9.26 16.85 18.89
CA THR A 88 8.12 17.77 19.03
C THR A 88 8.11 18.42 20.42
N SER A 89 8.66 19.62 20.56
CA SER A 89 8.46 20.48 21.74
C SER A 89 7.35 21.50 21.43
N ILE A 90 6.22 21.41 22.14
CA ILE A 90 4.97 22.15 21.84
C ILE A 90 5.17 23.67 21.78
N PHE A 91 6.12 24.22 22.54
CA PHE A 91 6.24 25.67 22.74
C PHE A 91 7.51 26.33 22.18
N ALA A 92 8.54 25.57 21.80
CA ALA A 92 9.78 26.19 21.31
C ALA A 92 9.80 26.39 19.78
N ASN A 93 9.13 25.54 18.99
CA ASN A 93 9.16 25.58 17.52
C ASN A 93 7.87 25.03 16.89
N SER A 94 6.71 25.65 17.14
CA SER A 94 5.41 25.18 16.61
C SER A 94 5.39 25.01 15.07
N PHE A 95 6.19 25.78 14.34
CA PHE A 95 6.33 25.64 12.90
C PHE A 95 6.96 24.30 12.47
N GLN A 96 7.87 23.73 13.28
CA GLN A 96 8.61 22.52 12.93
C GLN A 96 7.67 21.32 12.80
N PHE A 97 6.75 21.11 13.75
CA PHE A 97 5.82 19.99 13.69
C PHE A 97 4.76 20.20 12.61
N ILE A 98 4.29 21.45 12.43
CA ILE A 98 3.32 21.78 11.38
C ILE A 98 3.90 21.42 10.02
N LEU A 99 5.12 21.90 9.72
CA LEU A 99 5.78 21.66 8.44
C LEU A 99 6.14 20.19 8.26
N SER A 100 6.70 19.53 9.29
CA SER A 100 7.14 18.14 9.17
C SER A 100 5.99 17.18 8.92
N TYR A 101 4.87 17.33 9.64
CA TYR A 101 3.68 16.51 9.44
C TYR A 101 2.94 16.86 8.13
N PHE A 102 2.94 18.13 7.71
CA PHE A 102 2.44 18.50 6.39
C PHE A 102 3.22 17.80 5.26
N VAL A 103 4.55 17.86 5.30
CA VAL A 103 5.41 17.21 4.31
C VAL A 103 5.27 15.69 4.37
N LEU A 104 5.21 15.11 5.57
CA LEU A 104 4.99 13.67 5.77
C LEU A 104 3.65 13.21 5.16
N GLY A 105 2.59 13.97 5.37
CA GLY A 105 1.27 13.72 4.80
C GLY A 105 1.25 13.82 3.28
N PHE A 106 1.88 14.86 2.73
CA PHE A 106 2.07 15.01 1.28
C PHE A 106 2.81 13.81 0.70
N MET A 107 3.96 13.46 1.27
CA MET A 107 4.83 12.40 0.77
C MET A 107 4.16 11.03 0.83
N THR A 108 3.59 10.68 1.98
CA THR A 108 2.89 9.40 2.17
C THR A 108 1.72 9.26 1.20
N PHE A 109 0.87 10.28 1.07
CA PHE A 109 -0.27 10.21 0.17
C PHE A 109 0.15 10.18 -1.31
N TYR A 110 1.16 10.95 -1.68
CA TYR A 110 1.68 11.02 -3.04
C TYR A 110 2.20 9.65 -3.52
N PHE A 111 2.99 8.96 -2.69
CA PHE A 111 3.55 7.65 -3.03
C PHE A 111 2.56 6.49 -2.90
N TYR A 112 1.80 6.43 -1.81
CA TYR A 112 0.99 5.26 -1.48
C TYR A 112 -0.47 5.37 -1.92
N ARG A 113 -0.94 6.58 -2.25
CA ARG A 113 -2.33 6.86 -2.65
C ARG A 113 -3.36 6.30 -1.66
N SER A 114 -3.01 6.24 -0.38
CA SER A 114 -3.83 5.60 0.64
C SER A 114 -4.01 6.52 1.84
N TRP A 115 -5.26 6.93 2.08
CA TRP A 115 -5.64 7.70 3.25
C TRP A 115 -5.35 6.95 4.56
N ILE A 116 -5.58 5.64 4.58
CA ILE A 116 -5.37 4.81 5.77
C ILE A 116 -3.90 4.81 6.17
N LEU A 117 -2.98 4.68 5.20
CA LEU A 117 -1.54 4.69 5.49
C LEU A 117 -1.08 6.07 5.98
N THR A 118 -1.55 7.15 5.35
CA THR A 118 -1.24 8.51 5.81
C THR A 118 -1.71 8.74 7.25
N LEU A 119 -2.94 8.36 7.58
CA LEU A 119 -3.50 8.51 8.93
C LEU A 119 -2.75 7.64 9.95
N LEU A 120 -2.48 6.38 9.64
CA LEU A 120 -1.77 5.47 10.55
C LEU A 120 -0.34 5.95 10.83
N ILE A 121 0.39 6.35 9.79
CA ILE A 121 1.76 6.85 9.93
C ILE A 121 1.79 8.17 10.69
N SER A 122 0.78 9.06 10.54
CA SER A 122 0.77 10.32 11.29
C SER A 122 0.32 10.17 12.74
N ILE A 123 -0.63 9.27 13.04
CA ILE A 123 -1.26 9.17 14.37
C ILE A 123 -0.53 8.20 15.30
N VAL A 124 -0.15 7.02 14.83
CA VAL A 124 0.34 5.95 15.70
C VAL A 124 1.68 6.30 16.35
N PRO A 125 2.70 6.78 15.60
CA PRO A 125 4.02 7.06 16.19
C PRO A 125 3.97 8.14 17.27
N ILE A 126 3.22 9.21 17.03
CA ILE A 126 3.07 10.32 17.99
C ILE A 126 2.24 9.92 19.19
N SER A 127 1.19 9.10 19.03
CA SER A 127 0.42 8.60 20.16
C SER A 127 1.28 7.69 21.05
N ILE A 128 2.06 6.78 20.47
CA ILE A 128 3.00 5.92 21.20
C ILE A 128 4.04 6.77 21.93
N TRP A 129 4.64 7.75 21.24
CA TRP A 129 5.62 8.64 21.83
C TRP A 129 5.01 9.47 22.98
N SER A 130 3.81 10.00 22.81
CA SER A 130 3.11 10.77 23.83
C SER A 130 2.82 9.94 25.09
N ILE A 131 2.47 8.67 24.93
CA ILE A 131 2.30 7.74 26.07
C ILE A 131 3.63 7.52 26.76
N TYR A 132 4.69 7.24 26.00
CA TYR A 132 6.03 7.06 26.53
C TYR A 132 6.53 8.30 27.30
N ASP A 133 6.43 9.50 26.72
CA ASP A 133 6.86 10.75 27.36
C ASP A 133 6.07 11.04 28.64
N THR A 134 4.77 10.73 28.64
CA THR A 134 3.90 10.87 29.81
C THR A 134 4.30 9.92 30.93
N ILE A 135 4.60 8.66 30.61
CA ILE A 135 5.02 7.66 31.61
C ILE A 135 6.44 7.94 32.11
N ALA A 136 7.37 8.25 31.20
CA ALA A 136 8.79 8.44 31.51
C ALA A 136 9.08 9.75 32.27
N SER A 137 8.15 10.71 32.25
CA SER A 137 8.07 11.86 33.17
C SER A 137 9.36 12.69 33.33
N TYR A 138 9.63 13.59 32.37
CA TYR A 138 10.20 14.96 32.57
C TYR A 138 10.26 15.75 31.23
N GLY A 139 9.48 15.37 30.21
CA GLY A 139 9.37 16.09 28.94
C GLY A 139 8.35 17.25 28.98
N SER A 140 8.33 18.08 27.94
CA SER A 140 7.44 19.26 27.83
C SER A 140 5.94 18.94 27.93
N TYR A 141 5.53 17.69 27.69
CA TYR A 141 4.15 17.21 27.86
C TYR A 141 3.88 16.75 29.29
N GLY A 142 4.89 16.16 29.93
CA GLY A 142 4.83 15.62 31.28
C GLY A 142 4.19 16.59 32.28
N LYS A 143 4.52 17.90 32.25
CA LYS A 143 3.94 18.87 33.22
C LYS A 143 2.43 19.06 33.13
N TRP A 144 1.84 19.02 31.92
CA TRP A 144 0.37 19.13 31.76
C TRP A 144 -0.33 17.85 32.21
N TYR A 145 0.29 16.68 31.94
CA TYR A 145 -0.27 15.39 32.30
C TYR A 145 -0.04 15.00 33.77
N THR A 146 1.12 15.30 34.37
CA THR A 146 1.42 14.96 35.76
C THR A 146 0.47 15.67 36.71
N GLN A 147 0.11 16.92 36.42
CA GLN A 147 -0.90 17.64 37.19
C GLN A 147 -2.32 17.06 37.03
N ALA A 148 -2.61 16.41 35.89
CA ALA A 148 -3.86 15.68 35.69
C ALA A 148 -3.84 14.28 36.35
N LEU A 149 -2.68 13.61 36.38
CA LEU A 149 -2.47 12.29 36.99
C LEU A 149 -2.53 12.34 38.53
N GLU A 150 -2.06 13.41 39.16
CA GLU A 150 -2.13 13.60 40.63
C GLU A 150 -3.56 13.74 41.18
N ASN A 151 -4.55 14.04 40.32
CA ASN A 151 -5.93 14.32 40.70
C ASN A 151 -6.91 13.14 40.48
N HIS A 152 -6.42 11.94 40.18
CA HIS A 152 -7.27 10.77 39.93
C HIS A 152 -7.12 9.67 40.98
N ASP A 153 -8.19 9.44 41.74
CA ASP A 153 -8.27 8.39 42.77
C ASP A 153 -8.46 6.95 42.21
N SER A 154 -8.49 6.78 40.88
CA SER A 154 -8.78 5.47 40.26
C SER A 154 -7.90 5.18 39.04
N ALA A 155 -7.53 3.90 38.89
CA ALA A 155 -6.75 3.41 37.76
C ALA A 155 -7.43 3.66 36.39
N ILE A 156 -8.77 3.65 36.35
CA ILE A 156 -9.56 3.95 35.15
C ILE A 156 -9.41 5.42 34.75
N GLY A 157 -9.44 6.35 35.72
CA GLY A 157 -9.21 7.77 35.47
C GLY A 157 -7.84 8.03 34.85
N LEU A 158 -6.78 7.45 35.44
CA LEU A 158 -5.41 7.55 34.92
C LEU A 158 -5.30 7.01 33.48
N PHE A 159 -5.88 5.84 33.22
CA PHE A 159 -5.86 5.23 31.88
C PHE A 159 -6.60 6.08 30.84
N SER A 160 -7.75 6.65 31.21
CA SER A 160 -8.55 7.51 30.33
C SER A 160 -7.82 8.80 29.98
N THR A 161 -7.14 9.43 30.93
CA THR A 161 -6.36 10.66 30.73
C THR A 161 -5.13 10.40 29.86
N LEU A 162 -4.43 9.29 30.09
CA LEU A 162 -3.26 8.89 29.31
C LEU A 162 -3.62 8.62 27.84
N LEU A 163 -4.65 7.80 27.61
CA LEU A 163 -5.08 7.47 26.24
C LEU A 163 -5.72 8.67 25.53
N GLY A 164 -6.62 9.38 26.21
CA GLY A 164 -7.35 10.50 25.63
C GLY A 164 -6.41 11.62 25.20
N GLY A 165 -5.43 11.93 26.03
CA GLY A 165 -4.44 12.95 25.72
C GLY A 165 -3.44 12.57 24.63
N SER A 166 -2.95 11.33 24.66
CA SER A 166 -2.11 10.78 23.59
C SER A 166 -2.84 10.81 22.24
N LEU A 167 -4.11 10.41 22.21
CA LEU A 167 -4.92 10.43 21.01
C LEU A 167 -5.17 11.86 20.52
N LEU A 168 -5.48 12.79 21.43
CA LEU A 168 -5.64 14.20 21.10
C LEU A 168 -4.38 14.77 20.44
N MET A 169 -3.20 14.44 20.97
CA MET A 169 -1.93 14.82 20.36
C MET A 169 -1.76 14.25 18.96
N GLY A 170 -2.10 12.97 18.77
CA GLY A 170 -2.10 12.36 17.45
C GLY A 170 -3.07 13.03 16.47
N ILE A 171 -4.24 13.43 16.93
CA ILE A 171 -5.24 14.12 16.12
C ILE A 171 -4.71 15.47 15.64
N ILE A 172 -4.15 16.29 16.54
CA ILE A 172 -3.61 17.63 16.18
C ILE A 172 -2.57 17.53 15.07
N HIS A 173 -1.63 16.60 15.18
CA HIS A 173 -0.58 16.39 14.17
C HIS A 173 -1.15 15.82 12.86
N THR A 174 -2.13 14.93 12.96
CA THR A 174 -2.79 14.32 11.81
C THR A 174 -3.55 15.33 10.95
N VAL A 175 -4.10 16.40 11.54
CA VAL A 175 -4.73 17.48 10.76
C VAL A 175 -3.76 18.06 9.72
N PHE A 176 -2.51 18.32 10.11
CA PHE A 176 -1.50 18.85 9.19
C PHE A 176 -1.08 17.83 8.13
N ALA A 177 -0.98 16.54 8.50
CA ALA A 177 -0.73 15.47 7.53
C ALA A 177 -1.87 15.34 6.51
N VAL A 178 -3.13 15.48 6.93
CA VAL A 178 -4.28 15.48 6.03
C VAL A 178 -4.23 16.66 5.06
N LEU A 179 -3.86 17.87 5.53
CA LEU A 179 -3.68 19.03 4.66
C LEU A 179 -2.61 18.77 3.59
N GLY A 180 -1.47 18.19 3.97
CA GLY A 180 -0.42 17.80 3.03
C GLY A 180 -0.93 16.77 2.00
N ALA A 181 -1.68 15.77 2.46
CA ALA A 181 -2.27 14.74 1.59
C ALA A 181 -3.29 15.31 0.59
N VAL A 182 -4.11 16.28 1.01
CA VAL A 182 -5.02 17.01 0.12
C VAL A 182 -4.24 17.74 -0.96
N VAL A 183 -3.14 18.43 -0.60
CA VAL A 183 -2.29 19.10 -1.58
C VAL A 183 -1.70 18.08 -2.57
N ALA A 184 -1.20 16.93 -2.10
CA ALA A 184 -0.72 15.85 -2.96
C ALA A 184 -1.79 15.29 -3.91
N LEU A 185 -3.04 15.20 -3.44
CA LEU A 185 -4.18 14.81 -4.27
C LEU A 185 -4.41 15.82 -5.40
N LEU A 186 -4.39 17.12 -5.07
CA LEU A 186 -4.62 18.20 -6.01
C LEU A 186 -3.51 18.29 -7.07
N THR A 187 -2.23 18.23 -6.69
CA THR A 187 -1.12 18.25 -7.65
C THR A 187 -1.25 17.12 -8.65
N LYS A 188 -1.50 15.90 -8.18
CA LYS A 188 -1.64 14.75 -9.08
C LYS A 188 -2.85 14.86 -10.00
N LYS A 189 -3.98 15.38 -9.50
CA LYS A 189 -5.18 15.62 -10.32
C LYS A 189 -4.95 16.67 -11.41
N ILE A 190 -4.05 17.64 -11.19
CA ILE A 190 -3.66 18.62 -12.20
C ILE A 190 -2.78 17.95 -13.27
N THR A 191 -1.75 17.19 -12.85
CA THR A 191 -0.86 16.46 -13.78
C THR A 191 -1.63 15.48 -14.67
N GLU A 192 -2.58 14.72 -14.12
CA GLU A 192 -3.41 13.77 -14.89
C GLU A 192 -4.28 14.48 -15.96
N LYS A 193 -4.67 15.74 -15.74
CA LYS A 193 -5.43 16.53 -16.72
C LYS A 193 -4.55 17.09 -17.84
N GLU A 194 -3.29 17.44 -17.55
CA GLU A 194 -2.34 17.92 -18.56
C GLU A 194 -1.94 16.81 -19.54
N GLU A 195 -1.82 15.56 -19.08
CA GLU A 195 -1.49 14.41 -19.94
C GLU A 195 -2.63 13.99 -20.88
N THR A 196 -3.86 14.46 -20.62
CA THR A 196 -5.06 14.08 -21.39
C THR A 196 -5.59 15.20 -22.30
N SER A 197 -4.93 16.37 -22.31
CA SER A 197 -5.23 17.53 -23.16
C SER A 197 -4.24 17.66 -24.32
#